data_AF-A0A2M9P386-F1
#
_entry.id   AF-A0A2M9P386-F1
#
_cell.length_a   1.000
_cell.length_b   1.000
_cell.length_c   1.000
_cell.angle_alpha   90.00
_cell.angle_beta   90.00
_cell.angle_gamma   90.00
#
_symmetry.space_group_name_H-M   'P 1'
#
loop_
_entity.id
_entity.type
_entity.pdbx_description
1 polymer ?
#
loop_
_entity_poly.entity_id
_entity_poly.type
_entity_poly.pdbx_seq_one_letter_code
_entity_poly.pdbx_strand_id
1 'polypeptide(L)'
;MIVIENAWLEVGIVSSGAEVREVKHKKNELNYMWTGDSSYWGRVSPVLFPIVGRLKEDQYQLDGLTYKISQHGFLRDVEFMVEKLTSDSASFVFESAGRFIDVYP
;
A
#
# COMPACT_ATOMS: atom_id res chain seq x y z
N MET A 1 11.50 -3.92 7.10
CA MET A 1 11.43 -2.55 6.53
C MET A 1 12.55 -2.43 5.51
N ILE A 2 12.22 -1.94 4.32
CA ILE A 2 13.15 -1.68 3.22
C ILE A 2 13.46 -0.18 3.26
N VAL A 3 14.73 0.17 3.13
CA VAL A 3 15.19 1.55 3.18
C VAL A 3 15.86 1.89 1.87
N ILE A 4 15.44 3.00 1.27
CA ILE A 4 16.10 3.63 0.13
C ILE A 4 16.45 5.06 0.51
N GLU A 5 17.54 5.59 -0.01
CA GLU A 5 18.03 6.90 0.40
C GLU A 5 18.83 7.59 -0.70
N ASN A 6 18.98 8.91 -0.53
CA ASN A 6 19.92 9.72 -1.28
C ASN A 6 20.60 10.75 -0.36
N ALA A 7 21.18 11.81 -0.95
CA ALA A 7 21.86 12.86 -0.19
C ALA A 7 20.93 13.70 0.72
N TRP A 8 19.61 13.61 0.55
CA TRP A 8 18.63 14.47 1.20
C TRP A 8 17.61 13.70 2.04
N LEU A 9 17.13 12.57 1.52
CA LEU A 9 16.02 11.82 2.12
C LEU A 9 16.44 10.37 2.37
N GLU A 10 15.87 9.81 3.43
CA GLU A 10 15.80 8.37 3.72
C GLU A 10 14.32 7.99 3.77
N VAL A 11 13.95 6.91 3.07
CA VAL A 11 12.56 6.47 2.91
C VAL A 11 12.43 5.04 3.39
N GLY A 12 11.56 4.82 4.38
CA GLY A 12 11.24 3.52 4.94
C GLY A 12 9.93 2.98 4.36
N ILE A 13 10.00 1.81 3.73
CA ILE A 13 8.89 1.13 3.06
C ILE A 13 8.68 -0.24 3.71
N VAL A 14 7.44 -0.62 3.99
CA VAL A 14 7.10 -1.98 4.42
C VAL A 14 6.53 -2.77 3.25
N SER A 15 6.88 -4.05 3.16
CA SER A 15 6.40 -4.96 2.11
C SER A 15 4.90 -5.25 2.23
N SER A 16 4.34 -5.20 3.46
CA SER A 16 2.90 -5.22 3.67
C SER A 16 2.25 -3.99 3.04
N GLY A 17 1.42 -4.20 2.02
CA GLY A 17 0.76 -3.15 1.25
C GLY A 17 1.70 -2.29 0.40
N ALA A 18 3.00 -2.62 0.31
CA ALA A 18 4.04 -1.76 -0.25
C ALA A 18 3.97 -0.32 0.29
N GLU A 19 3.68 -0.16 1.58
CA GLU A 19 3.35 1.12 2.21
C GLU A 19 4.62 1.91 2.58
N VAL A 20 4.69 3.17 2.14
CA VAL A 20 5.70 4.11 2.64
C VAL A 20 5.31 4.54 4.05
N ARG A 21 6.18 4.31 5.02
CA ARG A 21 5.90 4.65 6.43
C ARG A 21 6.78 5.76 6.97
N GLU A 22 7.94 5.98 6.36
CA GLU A 22 8.89 7.01 6.80
C GLU A 22 9.47 7.74 5.60
N VAL A 23 9.59 9.06 5.72
CA VAL A 23 10.34 9.92 4.80
C VAL A 23 11.08 10.91 5.69
N LYS A 24 12.33 10.59 6.04
CA LYS A 24 13.18 11.41 6.91
C LYS A 24 14.08 12.30 6.08
N HIS A 25 14.06 13.59 6.32
CA HIS A 25 15.06 14.51 5.76
C HIS A 25 16.35 14.44 6.55
N LYS A 26 17.44 14.01 5.92
CA LYS A 26 18.70 13.64 6.59
C LYS A 26 19.42 14.82 7.24
N LYS A 27 19.17 16.06 6.80
CA LYS A 27 19.90 17.24 7.30
C LYS A 27 19.26 17.92 8.52
N ASN A 28 17.94 17.80 8.67
CA ASN A 28 17.20 18.42 9.78
C ASN A 28 16.39 17.39 10.58
N GLU A 29 16.51 16.11 10.21
CA GLU A 29 15.92 14.94 10.87
C GLU A 29 14.39 14.91 10.92
N LEU A 30 13.71 15.80 10.19
CA LEU A 30 12.26 15.83 10.12
C LEU A 30 11.73 14.59 9.39
N ASN A 31 10.84 13.84 10.01
CA ASN A 31 10.05 12.80 9.34
C ASN A 31 8.73 13.41 8.85
N TYR A 32 8.48 13.35 7.55
CA TYR A 32 7.30 13.95 6.92
C TYR A 32 6.05 13.08 7.03
N MET A 33 6.22 11.78 7.31
CA MET A 33 5.09 10.85 7.31
C MET A 33 4.32 10.90 8.63
N TRP A 34 3.01 10.73 8.52
CA TRP A 34 2.16 10.49 9.68
C TRP A 34 2.63 9.25 10.47
N THR A 35 2.55 9.30 11.80
CA THR A 35 3.10 8.26 12.69
C THR A 35 2.34 6.94 12.65
N GLY A 36 1.10 6.94 12.13
CA GLY A 36 0.21 5.79 12.19
C GLY A 36 -0.43 5.59 13.57
N ASP A 37 -0.53 6.64 14.40
CA ASP A 37 -1.21 6.56 15.69
C ASP A 37 -2.67 6.14 15.50
N SER A 38 -2.99 4.92 15.94
CA SER A 38 -4.31 4.32 15.81
C SER A 38 -5.41 5.05 16.58
N SER A 39 -5.05 5.94 17.51
CA SER A 39 -6.00 6.83 18.18
C SER A 39 -6.65 7.81 17.21
N TYR A 40 -5.99 8.12 16.08
CA TYR A 40 -6.49 9.02 15.04
C TYR A 40 -6.67 8.29 13.71
N TRP A 41 -5.61 7.65 13.21
CA TRP A 41 -5.62 6.89 11.96
C TRP A 41 -4.46 5.88 11.95
N GLY A 42 -4.78 4.58 12.02
CA GLY A 42 -3.78 3.52 12.19
C GLY A 42 -2.98 3.13 10.93
N ARG A 43 -3.19 3.81 9.80
CA ARG A 43 -2.41 3.62 8.56
C ARG A 43 -1.56 4.85 8.29
N VAL A 44 -0.64 4.78 7.32
CA VAL A 44 0.28 5.89 7.01
C VAL A 44 0.14 6.35 5.56
N SER A 45 0.31 5.46 4.59
CA SER A 45 0.16 5.78 3.17
C SER A 45 -0.29 4.55 2.34
N PRO A 46 -1.49 4.02 2.62
CA PRO A 46 -1.94 2.78 2.00
C PRO A 46 -2.08 2.88 0.48
N VAL A 47 -1.66 1.84 -0.23
CA VAL A 47 -1.92 1.67 -1.66
C VAL A 47 -3.38 1.25 -1.89
N LEU A 48 -4.10 1.98 -2.74
CA LEU A 48 -5.54 1.80 -2.97
C LEU A 48 -5.77 1.11 -4.31
N PHE A 49 -6.08 -0.18 -4.28
CA PHE A 49 -6.29 -1.01 -5.47
C PHE A 49 -7.12 -2.26 -5.10
N PRO A 50 -8.00 -2.78 -5.98
CA PRO A 50 -8.31 -2.33 -7.35
C PRO A 50 -9.31 -1.18 -7.45
N ILE A 51 -9.80 -0.65 -6.32
CA ILE A 51 -10.74 0.48 -6.30
C ILE A 51 -10.26 1.60 -5.38
N VAL A 52 -10.78 2.81 -5.62
CA VAL A 52 -10.58 3.98 -4.77
C VAL A 52 -11.92 4.39 -4.17
N GLY A 53 -11.93 4.67 -2.86
CA GLY A 53 -13.14 5.02 -2.11
C GLY A 53 -13.96 3.79 -1.75
N ARG A 54 -15.25 4.00 -1.48
CA ARG A 54 -16.19 2.95 -1.09
C ARG A 54 -17.26 2.81 -2.17
N LEU A 55 -17.60 1.57 -2.50
CA LEU A 55 -18.72 1.30 -3.40
C LEU A 55 -20.04 1.39 -2.64
N LYS A 56 -21.13 1.67 -3.34
CA LYS A 56 -22.47 1.59 -2.76
C LYS A 56 -22.69 0.16 -2.27
N GLU A 57 -23.06 0.02 -1.00
CA GLU A 57 -23.31 -1.27 -0.35
C GLU A 57 -22.11 -2.24 -0.40
N ASP A 58 -20.88 -1.72 -0.55
CA ASP A 58 -19.64 -2.50 -0.65
C ASP A 58 -19.63 -3.56 -1.77
N GLN A 59 -20.35 -3.30 -2.87
CA GLN A 59 -20.49 -4.25 -3.96
C GLN A 59 -20.55 -3.61 -5.35
N TYR A 60 -20.27 -4.42 -6.37
CA TYR A 60 -20.48 -4.10 -7.78
C TYR A 60 -20.99 -5.33 -8.53
N GLN A 61 -21.43 -5.11 -9.77
CA GLN A 61 -21.87 -6.17 -10.66
C GLN A 61 -20.99 -6.26 -11.89
N LEU A 62 -20.67 -7.49 -12.29
CA LEU A 62 -19.96 -7.82 -13.52
C LEU A 62 -20.55 -9.12 -14.07
N ASP A 63 -20.94 -9.13 -15.35
CA ASP A 63 -21.52 -10.29 -16.05
C ASP A 63 -22.70 -10.95 -15.31
N GLY A 64 -23.54 -10.13 -14.68
CA GLY A 64 -24.71 -10.59 -13.92
C GLY A 64 -24.38 -11.19 -12.54
N LEU A 65 -23.10 -11.28 -12.17
CA LEU A 65 -22.64 -11.69 -10.86
C LEU A 65 -22.37 -10.48 -9.97
N THR A 66 -22.63 -10.62 -8.66
CA THR A 66 -22.39 -9.57 -7.67
C THR A 66 -21.15 -9.91 -6.86
N TYR A 67 -20.23 -8.96 -6.76
CA TYR A 67 -18.96 -9.09 -6.04
C TYR A 67 -18.91 -8.09 -4.90
N LYS A 68 -18.37 -8.50 -3.75
CA LYS A 68 -18.19 -7.63 -2.59
C LYS A 68 -16.74 -7.23 -2.45
N ILE A 69 -16.50 -5.94 -2.27
CA ILE A 69 -15.15 -5.39 -2.10
C ILE A 69 -15.16 -4.26 -1.08
N SER A 70 -14.22 -4.32 -0.15
CA SER A 70 -14.09 -3.32 0.91
C SER A 70 -13.60 -1.98 0.36
N GLN A 71 -13.86 -0.92 1.12
CA GLN A 71 -13.35 0.42 0.82
C GLN A 71 -11.83 0.37 0.50
N HIS A 72 -11.44 1.07 -0.57
CA HIS A 72 -10.07 1.15 -1.09
C HIS A 72 -9.46 -0.17 -1.58
N GLY A 73 -10.29 -1.19 -1.81
CA GLY A 73 -9.85 -2.50 -2.29
C GLY A 73 -9.08 -3.28 -1.22
N PHE A 74 -8.22 -4.20 -1.65
CA PHE A 74 -7.57 -5.17 -0.78
C PHE A 74 -6.04 -5.10 -0.80
N LEU A 75 -5.44 -4.35 -1.73
CA LEU A 75 -4.00 -4.44 -1.96
C LEU A 75 -3.14 -3.87 -0.81
N ARG A 76 -3.66 -2.93 -0.02
CA ARG A 76 -2.98 -2.46 1.20
C ARG A 76 -2.85 -3.53 2.31
N ASP A 77 -3.56 -4.65 2.19
CA ASP A 77 -3.62 -5.72 3.19
C ASP A 77 -2.93 -7.01 2.72
N VAL A 78 -2.17 -6.96 1.61
CA VAL A 78 -1.38 -8.10 1.10
C VAL A 78 0.12 -7.89 1.32
N GLU A 79 0.89 -8.98 1.28
CA GLU A 79 2.35 -8.92 1.28
C GLU A 79 2.87 -8.83 -0.16
N PHE A 80 3.66 -7.81 -0.46
CA PHE A 80 4.35 -7.67 -1.74
C PHE A 80 5.74 -8.30 -1.69
N MET A 81 6.18 -8.86 -2.82
CA MET A 81 7.56 -9.26 -3.02
C MET A 81 8.38 -8.07 -3.52
N VAL A 82 9.64 -7.96 -3.08
CA VAL A 82 10.57 -7.00 -3.65
C VAL A 82 11.12 -7.58 -4.95
N GLU A 83 10.78 -6.95 -6.07
CA GLU A 83 11.27 -7.37 -7.39
C GLU A 83 12.67 -6.82 -7.65
N LYS A 84 12.90 -5.55 -7.30
CA LYS A 84 14.18 -4.86 -7.50
C LYS A 84 14.47 -3.95 -6.32
N LEU A 85 15.74 -3.90 -5.93
CA LEU A 85 16.22 -3.03 -4.88
C LEU A 85 17.60 -2.50 -5.24
N THR A 86 17.76 -1.19 -5.10
CA THR A 86 19.02 -0.45 -5.21
C THR A 86 19.14 0.48 -4.01
N SER A 87 20.19 1.30 -3.93
CA SER A 87 20.37 2.24 -2.82
C SER A 87 19.28 3.32 -2.76
N ASP A 88 18.72 3.73 -3.91
CA ASP A 88 17.80 4.86 -4.01
C ASP A 88 16.47 4.52 -4.71
N SER A 89 16.23 3.24 -5.01
CA SER A 89 15.00 2.76 -5.66
C SER A 89 14.62 1.35 -5.22
N ALA A 90 13.32 1.11 -5.06
CA ALA A 90 12.73 -0.19 -4.79
C ALA A 90 11.49 -0.41 -5.69
N SER A 91 11.31 -1.63 -6.18
CA SER A 91 10.12 -2.07 -6.93
C SER A 91 9.47 -3.25 -6.22
N PHE A 92 8.16 -3.17 -6.04
CA PHE A 92 7.35 -4.17 -5.35
C PHE A 92 6.37 -4.80 -6.34
N VAL A 93 6.23 -6.12 -6.27
CA VAL A 93 5.32 -6.88 -7.12
C VAL A 93 4.39 -7.73 -6.26
N PHE A 94 3.13 -7.75 -6.67
CA PHE A 94 2.14 -8.67 -6.15
C PHE A 94 1.48 -9.36 -7.34
N GLU A 95 1.49 -10.69 -7.32
CA GLU A 95 0.74 -11.51 -8.25
C GLU A 95 -0.47 -12.11 -7.51
N SER A 96 -1.65 -11.99 -8.10
CA SER A 96 -2.87 -12.57 -7.51
C SER A 96 -2.76 -14.08 -7.41
N ALA A 97 -2.17 -14.73 -8.44
CA ALA A 97 -2.02 -16.18 -8.55
C ALA A 97 -3.33 -16.93 -8.26
N GLY A 98 -4.46 -16.41 -8.78
CA GLY A 98 -5.81 -16.94 -8.57
C GLY A 98 -6.49 -16.50 -7.27
N ARG A 99 -5.80 -15.81 -6.35
CA ARG A 99 -6.43 -15.19 -5.18
C ARG A 99 -7.27 -13.99 -5.59
N PHE A 100 -8.28 -13.68 -4.78
CA PHE A 100 -9.17 -12.53 -4.93
C PHE A 100 -10.11 -12.58 -6.14
N ILE A 101 -10.15 -13.68 -6.91
CA ILE A 101 -11.09 -13.84 -8.04
C ILE A 101 -12.56 -13.78 -7.60
N ASP A 102 -12.84 -14.12 -6.34
CA ASP A 102 -14.15 -14.03 -5.70
C ASP A 102 -14.55 -12.59 -5.33
N VAL A 103 -13.61 -11.66 -5.39
CA VAL A 103 -13.77 -10.23 -5.04
C VAL A 103 -13.58 -9.33 -6.26
N TYR A 104 -12.62 -9.66 -7.11
CA TYR A 104 -12.21 -8.95 -8.32
C TYR A 104 -11.75 -9.97 -9.37
N PRO A 105 -12.70 -10.53 -10.16
CA PRO A 105 -12.44 -11.58 -11.14
C PRO A 105 -11.62 -11.09 -12.34
#